data_AF-A0A1F5DH10-F1
#
_entry.id   AF-A0A1F5DH10-F1
#
_cell.length_a   1.000
_cell.length_b   1.000
_cell.length_c   1.000
_cell.angle_alpha   90.00
_cell.angle_beta   90.00
_cell.angle_gamma   90.00
#
_symmetry.space_group_name_H-M   'P 1'
#
loop_
_entity.id
_entity.type
_entity.pdbx_description
1 polymer ?
#
loop_
_entity_poly.entity_id
_entity_poly.type
_entity_poly.pdbx_seq_one_letter_code
_entity_poly.pdbx_strand_id
1 'polypeptide(L)' 'MATHKFTAFLEPAEEGGYIVKCLELPVASQGDTKEEALANIKEAVEGYLEAKTELFRNQVKGERVEIIVEAPPTVLA' A
#
# COMPACT_ATOMS: atom_id res chain seq x y z
N MET A 1 11.79 13.88 -4.98
CA MET A 1 10.66 12.92 -4.84
C MET A 1 9.43 13.68 -4.36
N ALA A 2 8.24 13.23 -4.74
CA ALA A 2 6.97 13.78 -4.22
C ALA A 2 6.53 12.98 -2.98
N THR A 3 5.85 13.64 -2.04
CA THR A 3 5.30 12.96 -0.85
C THR A 3 3.81 12.68 -1.08
N HIS A 4 3.42 11.43 -0.88
CA HIS A 4 2.02 11.00 -0.90
C HIS A 4 1.66 10.33 0.43
N LYS A 5 0.42 10.53 0.88
CA LYS A 5 -0.10 9.88 2.09
C LYS A 5 -0.83 8.62 1.70
N PHE A 6 -0.60 7.56 2.47
CA PHE A 6 -1.29 6.29 2.37
C PHE A 6 -1.89 5.96 3.75
N THR A 7 -2.99 5.22 3.74
CA THR A 7 -3.65 4.75 4.94
C THR A 7 -3.24 3.32 5.20
N ALA A 8 -2.98 2.99 6.46
CA ALA A 8 -2.63 1.64 6.85
C ALA A 8 -3.48 1.16 8.02
N PHE A 9 -3.92 -0.08 7.94
CA PHE A 9 -4.55 -0.81 9.03
C PHE A 9 -3.46 -1.53 9.82
N LEU A 10 -3.41 -1.31 11.12
CA LEU A 10 -2.42 -1.90 12.03
C LEU A 10 -3.14 -2.74 13.07
N GLU A 11 -2.72 -3.98 13.24
CA GLU A 11 -3.27 -4.92 14.21
C GLU A 11 -2.16 -5.69 14.93
N PRO A 12 -2.36 -6.08 16.21
CA PRO A 12 -1.45 -7.02 16.87
C PRO A 12 -1.57 -8.40 16.21
N ALA A 13 -0.44 -9.10 16.05
CA ALA A 13 -0.44 -10.46 15.51
C ALA A 13 -0.75 -11.49 16.59
N GLU A 14 -1.35 -12.64 16.20
CA GLU A 14 -1.72 -13.71 17.13
C GLU A 14 -0.50 -14.30 17.88
N GLU A 15 0.66 -14.37 17.22
CA GLU A 15 1.91 -14.91 17.77
C GLU A 15 2.74 -13.84 18.52
N GLY A 16 2.24 -12.60 18.61
CA GLY A 16 2.96 -11.44 19.11
C GLY A 16 3.53 -10.55 17.99
N GLY A 17 3.84 -9.29 18.33
CA GLY A 17 4.23 -8.28 17.34
C GLY A 17 3.03 -7.63 16.65
N TYR A 18 3.25 -7.07 15.46
CA TYR A 18 2.27 -6.27 14.71
C TYR A 18 2.27 -6.61 13.23
N ILE A 19 1.07 -6.63 12.64
CA ILE A 19 0.83 -6.70 11.20
C ILE A 19 0.28 -5.35 10.75
N VAL A 20 0.74 -4.87 9.62
CA VAL A 20 0.27 -3.63 9.01
C VAL A 20 -0.02 -3.82 7.52
N LYS A 21 -1.14 -3.29 7.06
CA LYS A 21 -1.65 -3.44 5.68
C LYS A 21 -1.95 -2.07 5.10
N CYS A 22 -1.40 -1.73 3.93
CA CYS A 22 -1.81 -0.53 3.19
C CYS A 22 -3.21 -0.76 2.62
N LEU A 23 -4.10 0.21 2.75
CA LEU A 23 -5.49 0.07 2.27
C LEU A 23 -5.61 0.35 0.78
N GLU A 24 -4.75 1.23 0.24
CA GLU A 24 -4.79 1.65 -1.15
C GLU A 24 -3.92 0.78 -2.08
N LEU A 25 -3.01 -0.02 -1.51
CA LEU A 25 -2.05 -0.84 -2.27
C LEU A 25 -2.05 -2.29 -1.75
N PRO A 26 -1.77 -3.28 -2.63
CA PRO A 26 -1.66 -4.68 -2.22
C PRO A 26 -0.31 -4.96 -1.53
N VAL A 27 -0.05 -4.25 -0.44
CA VAL A 27 1.21 -4.29 0.31
C VAL A 27 0.89 -4.43 1.80
N ALA A 28 1.54 -5.38 2.43
CA ALA A 28 1.50 -5.60 3.87
C ALA A 28 2.91 -5.85 4.39
N SER A 29 3.12 -5.61 5.68
CA SER A 29 4.37 -5.86 6.38
C SER A 29 4.09 -6.20 7.84
N GLN A 30 5.15 -6.56 8.56
CA GLN A 30 5.08 -6.92 9.98
C GLN A 30 6.35 -6.47 10.72
N GLY A 31 6.29 -6.49 12.04
CA GLY A 31 7.43 -6.25 12.92
C GLY A 31 7.13 -6.66 14.36
N ASP A 32 8.17 -6.88 15.16
CA ASP A 32 8.04 -7.24 16.57
C ASP A 32 7.49 -6.06 17.40
N THR A 33 7.73 -4.84 16.92
CA THR A 33 7.20 -3.60 17.50
C THR A 33 6.33 -2.83 16.51
N LYS A 34 5.50 -1.93 17.03
CA LYS A 34 4.67 -1.05 16.21
C LYS A 34 5.54 -0.16 15.32
N GLU A 35 6.62 0.39 15.87
CA GLU A 35 7.55 1.26 15.17
C GLU A 35 8.25 0.53 14.02
N GLU A 36 8.67 -0.71 14.24
CA GLU A 36 9.27 -1.56 13.22
C GLU A 36 8.28 -1.90 12.12
N ALA A 37 7.06 -2.36 12.46
CA ALA A 37 6.05 -2.67 11.45
C ALA A 37 5.75 -1.44 10.56
N LEU A 38 5.66 -0.24 11.16
CA LEU A 38 5.45 1.03 10.46
C LEU A 38 6.65 1.46 9.60
N ALA A 39 7.89 1.19 10.04
CA ALA A 39 9.07 1.41 9.22
C ALA A 39 9.09 0.45 8.02
N ASN A 40 8.82 -0.83 8.25
CA ASN A 40 8.87 -1.86 7.22
C ASN A 40 7.77 -1.67 6.16
N ILE A 41 6.55 -1.27 6.53
CA ILE A 41 5.50 -0.98 5.53
C ILE A 41 5.82 0.24 4.68
N LYS A 42 6.50 1.25 5.25
CA LYS A 42 6.92 2.42 4.49
C LYS A 42 7.89 2.03 3.38
N GLU A 43 8.93 1.25 3.72
CA GLU A 43 9.90 0.76 2.74
C GLU A 43 9.23 -0.14 1.69
N ALA A 44 8.33 -1.03 2.11
CA ALA A 44 7.60 -1.91 1.19
C ALA A 44 6.72 -1.13 0.21
N VAL A 45 6.04 -0.06 0.66
CA VAL A 45 5.25 0.82 -0.20
C VAL A 45 6.14 1.58 -1.20
N GLU A 46 7.28 2.12 -0.74
CA GLU A 46 8.25 2.80 -1.60
C GLU A 46 8.77 1.84 -2.69
N GLY A 47 9.22 0.64 -2.32
CA GLY A 47 9.68 -0.37 -3.26
C GLY A 47 8.61 -0.85 -4.25
N TYR A 48 7.36 -0.98 -3.80
CA TYR A 48 6.23 -1.32 -4.67
C TYR A 48 5.99 -0.25 -5.74
N LEU A 49 6.01 1.03 -5.34
CA LEU A 49 5.80 2.15 -6.27
C LEU A 49 6.94 2.29 -7.28
N GLU A 50 8.17 2.04 -6.86
CA GLU A 50 9.35 1.99 -7.75
C GLU A 50 9.20 0.89 -8.80
N ALA A 51 8.96 -0.36 -8.37
CA ALA A 51 8.78 -1.50 -9.27
C ALA A 51 7.60 -1.28 -10.24
N LYS A 52 6.48 -0.76 -9.74
CA LYS A 52 5.31 -0.41 -10.58
C LYS A 52 5.67 0.64 -11.62
N THR A 53 6.42 1.67 -11.24
CA THR A 53 6.86 2.73 -12.16
C THR A 53 7.76 2.19 -13.26
N GLU A 54 8.67 1.27 -12.94
CA GLU A 54 9.54 0.63 -13.94
C GLU A 54 8.75 -0.23 -14.93
N LEU A 55 7.76 -0.99 -14.47
CA LEU A 55 6.87 -1.77 -15.34
C LEU A 55 6.11 -0.86 -16.33
N PHE A 56 5.52 0.25 -15.85
CA PHE A 56 4.81 1.18 -16.72
C PHE A 56 5.74 1.92 -17.68
N ARG A 57 6.97 2.25 -17.26
CA ARG A 57 7.94 2.93 -18.12
C ARG A 57 8.37 2.04 -19.29
N ASN A 58 8.50 0.74 -19.07
CA ASN A 58 9.14 -0.16 -20.03
C ASN A 58 8.18 -1.02 -20.87
N GLN A 59 6.92 -1.21 -20.46
CA GLN A 59 6.07 -2.22 -21.10
C GLN A 59 4.68 -1.76 -21.55
N VAL A 60 4.18 -0.60 -21.12
CA VAL A 60 2.79 -0.20 -21.40
C VAL A 60 2.74 1.07 -22.23
N LYS A 61 2.51 0.93 -23.55
CA LYS A 61 2.08 2.05 -24.39
C LYS A 61 0.58 2.23 -24.20
N GLY A 62 0.18 3.17 -23.35
CA GLY A 62 -1.24 3.47 -23.09
C GLY A 62 -1.46 4.87 -22.53
N GLU A 63 -2.69 5.34 -22.60
CA GLU A 63 -3.14 6.60 -22.02
C GLU A 63 -3.70 6.36 -20.60
N ARG A 64 -3.46 7.30 -19.68
CA ARG A 64 -4.08 7.26 -18.36
C ARG A 64 -5.54 7.68 -18.50
N VAL A 65 -6.45 6.78 -18.15
CA VAL A 65 -7.89 7.06 -18.11
C VAL A 65 -8.40 6.87 -16.68
N GLU A 66 -9.21 7.82 -16.21
CA GLU A 66 -9.92 7.71 -14.95
C GLU A 66 -11.26 7.01 -15.21
N ILE A 67 -11.60 6.04 -14.36
CA ILE A 67 -12.85 5.28 -14.46
C ILE A 67 -13.67 5.58 -13.21
N ILE A 68 -14.88 6.09 -13.41
CA ILE A 68 -15.85 6.31 -12.34
C ILE A 68 -16.80 5.10 -12.34
N VAL A 69 -16.96 4.48 -11.17
CA VAL A 69 -17.86 3.32 -10.98
C VAL A 69 -18.88 3.62 -9.89
N GLU A 70 -20.07 3.04 -10.01
CA GLU A 70 -21.02 2.97 -8.91
C GLU A 70 -20.60 1.83 -7.98
N ALA A 71 -20.38 2.15 -6.70
CA ALA A 71 -20.00 1.18 -5.69
C ALA A 71 -21.09 1.06 -4.60
N PRO A 72 -21.30 -0.14 -4.03
CA PRO A 72 -22.15 -0.30 -2.86
C PRO A 72 -21.69 0.61 -1.71
N PRO A 73 -22.60 1.19 -0.91
CA PRO A 73 -22.24 2.09 0.19
C PRO A 73 -21.26 1.49 1.20
N THR A 74 -21.24 0.16 1.31
CA THR A 74 -20.38 -0.61 2.23
C THR A 74 -18.90 -0.61 1.85
N VAL A 75 -18.53 -0.19 0.64
CA VAL A 75 -17.13 -0.22 0.16
C VAL A 75 -16.33 1.01 0.61
N LEU A 76 -17.01 2.07 1.09
CA LEU A 76 -16.40 3.36 1.45
C LEU A 76 -16.37 3.61 2.98
N ALA A 77 -16.66 2.60 3.79
CA ALA A 77 -16.71 2.69 5.25
C ALA A 77 -15.37 2.31 5.90
#